data_AF-A0A3E0MVW5-F1
#
_entry.id   AF-A0A3E0MVW5-F1
#
_cell.length_a   1.000
_cell.length_b   1.000
_cell.length_c   1.000
_cell.angle_alpha   90.00
_cell.angle_beta   90.00
_cell.angle_gamma   90.00
#
_symmetry.space_group_name_H-M   'P 1'
#
loop_
_entity.id
_entity.type
_entity.pdbx_description
1 polymer ?
#
loop_
_entity_poly.entity_id
_entity_poly.type
_entity_poly.pdbx_seq_one_letter_code
_entity_poly.pdbx_strand_id
1 'polypeptide(L)'
;YPTVKEVLQKVGVREETRMDVAYLTRTRLDGTRELIKFNPAEELAADTALALLPEDQITIFNIRDFVDKATVAIEGAVRQPGTFALDDNANVAFLIDLAKGLKQDAKLDLAYLFRENPDGTTEIETLNLEDILSGASSFELRDKDVLRVLSEKAFIDASTVSIVGAVRNPVELTVDSAVTVKALIDLADGLKKDARTDKAYIFRTYPDGSQEILSLDLAAEIAVDNPTPLMDKDQVRILSERTYYDGAVLSISGEVRNGLEMPYDSTITLDEVLNLAGGLTFAGDSSQVVVYRIAFEGRDIGKVKEFTLDSRINGDFLFQPFDAIVVRKKAGFEFQEYVNIGGEVAFPGRYAIREGEKVGDLIRKAGGLTKEAFPQAASFTRQGKGKVFISVDRILKLGNTYNNIELMPGDNLFIPSKDMTVEIRLANTEAADYASFADEYARPSVHVAYVAGKSARWYVKNMVGGFGDDAKRTDVNVVYANGTVKDFKWYRPTYRYPKVKPGSMVVVGKKPAKKEKEKKEKKQSDFDWQEFSGNFMAQVTSLLTVVVLATQLQ
;
A
#
# COMPACT_ATOMS: atom_id res chain seq x y z
N TYR A 1 36.68 -12.38 -62.64
CA TYR A 1 36.67 -12.78 -61.21
C TYR A 1 36.89 -14.27 -61.12
N PRO A 2 37.52 -14.78 -60.06
CA PRO A 2 37.74 -16.22 -59.92
C PRO A 2 36.40 -16.98 -59.88
N THR A 3 36.43 -18.25 -60.26
CA THR A 3 35.24 -19.12 -60.16
C THR A 3 35.21 -19.86 -58.83
N VAL A 4 34.04 -20.38 -58.44
CA VAL A 4 33.88 -21.28 -57.28
C VAL A 4 34.87 -22.45 -57.37
N LYS A 5 35.03 -23.03 -58.57
CA LYS A 5 36.00 -24.09 -58.85
C LYS A 5 37.43 -23.71 -58.49
N GLU A 6 37.89 -22.54 -58.93
CA GLU A 6 39.25 -22.06 -58.63
C GLU A 6 39.48 -21.87 -57.12
N VAL A 7 38.47 -21.38 -56.40
CA VAL A 7 38.56 -21.21 -54.95
C VAL A 7 38.58 -22.56 -54.23
N LEU A 8 37.70 -23.50 -54.60
CA LEU A 8 37.66 -24.84 -54.01
C LEU A 8 38.97 -25.61 -54.26
N GLN A 9 39.53 -25.51 -55.46
CA GLN A 9 40.83 -26.12 -55.78
C GLN A 9 41.99 -25.48 -54.99
N LYS A 10 41.97 -24.16 -54.79
CA LYS A 10 43.02 -23.45 -54.07
C LYS A 10 42.98 -23.70 -52.55
N VAL A 11 41.78 -23.76 -51.96
CA VAL A 11 41.60 -24.02 -50.53
C VAL A 11 41.87 -25.49 -50.20
N GLY A 12 41.62 -26.39 -51.17
CA GLY A 12 41.74 -27.83 -50.97
C GLY A 12 40.55 -28.36 -50.20
N VAL A 13 39.66 -29.08 -50.88
CA VAL A 13 38.49 -29.69 -50.25
C VAL A 13 38.94 -30.96 -49.52
N ARG A 14 38.66 -31.06 -48.23
CA ARG A 14 39.02 -32.24 -47.41
C ARG A 14 38.04 -33.39 -47.63
N GLU A 15 38.45 -34.63 -47.38
CA GLU A 15 37.60 -35.82 -47.53
C GLU A 15 36.33 -35.75 -46.68
N GLU A 16 36.40 -35.13 -45.49
CA GLU A 16 35.25 -34.94 -44.62
C GLU A 16 34.31 -33.79 -45.05
N THR A 17 34.58 -33.14 -46.19
CA THR A 17 33.69 -32.09 -46.71
C THR A 17 32.47 -32.72 -47.36
N ARG A 18 31.30 -32.19 -47.03
CA ARG A 18 30.04 -32.55 -47.65
C ARG A 18 30.01 -32.03 -49.10
N MET A 19 30.06 -32.95 -50.07
CA MET A 19 30.23 -32.62 -51.49
C MET A 19 28.92 -32.48 -52.27
N ASP A 20 27.77 -32.85 -51.71
CA ASP A 20 26.46 -32.78 -52.36
C ASP A 20 25.80 -31.39 -52.25
N VAL A 21 26.22 -30.57 -51.28
CA VAL A 21 25.63 -29.24 -51.05
C VAL A 21 26.61 -28.25 -50.41
N ALA A 22 26.65 -27.06 -51.00
CA ALA A 22 27.25 -25.87 -50.44
C ALA A 22 26.41 -24.65 -50.80
N TYR A 23 26.69 -23.52 -50.14
CA TYR A 23 25.98 -22.27 -50.39
C TYR A 23 26.95 -21.14 -50.68
N LEU A 24 26.62 -20.34 -51.69
CA LEU A 24 27.26 -19.08 -52.00
C LEU A 24 26.32 -17.96 -51.57
N THR A 25 26.76 -17.11 -50.65
CA THR A 25 26.05 -15.88 -50.28
C THR A 25 26.61 -14.73 -51.09
N ARG A 26 25.77 -14.10 -51.90
CA ARG A 26 26.11 -12.98 -52.79
C ARG A 26 25.42 -11.70 -52.35
N THR A 27 26.17 -10.63 -52.16
CA THR A 27 25.62 -9.31 -51.86
C THR A 27 25.41 -8.54 -53.16
N ARG A 28 24.17 -8.18 -53.48
CA ARG A 28 23.82 -7.36 -54.66
C ARG A 28 24.14 -5.89 -54.40
N LEU A 29 24.23 -5.09 -55.47
CA LEU A 29 24.54 -3.65 -55.41
C LEU A 29 23.52 -2.83 -54.59
N ASP A 30 22.30 -3.35 -54.41
CA ASP A 30 21.25 -2.75 -53.58
C ASP A 30 21.37 -3.12 -52.08
N GLY A 31 22.40 -3.88 -51.70
CA GLY A 31 22.65 -4.37 -50.34
C GLY A 31 21.89 -5.63 -49.96
N THR A 32 21.05 -6.20 -50.86
CA THR A 32 20.34 -7.44 -50.59
C THR A 32 21.26 -8.65 -50.73
N ARG A 33 21.06 -9.68 -49.90
CA ARG A 33 21.83 -10.93 -49.95
C ARG A 33 21.03 -12.01 -50.66
N GLU A 34 21.66 -12.66 -51.63
CA GLU A 34 21.15 -13.80 -52.38
C GLU A 34 21.92 -15.07 -51.98
N LEU A 35 21.19 -16.14 -51.69
CA LEU A 35 21.78 -17.43 -51.34
C LEU A 35 21.65 -18.39 -52.53
N ILE A 36 22.77 -18.77 -53.13
CA ILE A 36 22.84 -19.67 -54.27
C ILE A 36 23.30 -21.03 -53.75
N LYS A 37 22.41 -22.02 -53.78
CA LYS A 37 22.76 -23.42 -53.49
C LYS A 37 23.51 -23.98 -54.70
N PHE A 38 24.65 -24.61 -54.48
CA PHE A 38 25.40 -25.32 -55.51
C PHE A 38 25.94 -26.64 -54.97
N ASN A 39 26.34 -27.53 -55.88
CA ASN A 39 26.95 -28.82 -55.57
C ASN A 39 28.48 -28.71 -55.80
N PRO A 40 29.31 -28.75 -54.75
CA PRO A 40 30.77 -28.66 -54.88
C PRO A 40 31.39 -29.67 -55.84
N ALA A 41 30.88 -30.90 -55.90
CA ALA A 41 31.39 -31.93 -56.81
C ALA A 41 31.11 -31.56 -58.28
N GLU A 42 29.91 -31.07 -58.57
CA GLU A 42 29.52 -30.63 -59.91
C GLU A 42 30.31 -29.38 -60.34
N GLU A 43 30.49 -28.40 -59.46
CA GLU A 43 31.28 -27.19 -59.75
C GLU A 43 32.77 -27.50 -60.02
N LEU A 44 33.35 -28.49 -59.33
CA LEU A 44 34.72 -28.94 -59.59
C LEU A 44 34.84 -29.65 -60.95
N ALA A 45 33.79 -30.35 -61.39
CA ALA A 45 33.76 -31.09 -62.65
C ALA A 45 33.32 -30.25 -63.86
N ALA A 46 32.63 -29.13 -63.65
CA ALA A 46 32.04 -28.32 -64.73
C ALA A 46 33.10 -27.62 -65.60
N ASP A 47 32.80 -27.51 -66.91
CA ASP A 47 33.58 -26.73 -67.89
C ASP A 47 33.36 -25.22 -67.73
N THR A 48 32.17 -24.80 -67.26
CA THR A 48 31.84 -23.41 -66.91
C THR A 48 31.38 -23.33 -65.46
N ALA A 49 32.32 -23.10 -64.55
CA ALA A 49 32.05 -22.98 -63.12
C ALA A 49 31.46 -21.60 -62.75
N LEU A 50 30.70 -21.55 -61.66
CA LEU A 50 30.04 -20.35 -61.16
C LEU A 50 31.06 -19.23 -60.89
N ALA A 51 30.95 -18.10 -61.59
CA ALA A 51 31.83 -16.96 -61.40
C ALA A 51 31.49 -16.22 -60.09
N LEU A 52 32.51 -15.89 -59.30
CA LEU A 52 32.36 -15.13 -58.07
C LEU A 52 32.30 -13.62 -58.34
N LEU A 53 31.63 -12.89 -57.48
CA LEU A 53 31.62 -11.42 -57.43
C LEU A 53 32.33 -10.94 -56.16
N PRO A 54 32.71 -9.64 -56.07
CA PRO A 54 33.21 -9.07 -54.83
C PRO A 54 32.24 -9.33 -53.66
N GLU A 55 32.78 -9.63 -52.48
CA GLU A 55 32.05 -9.94 -51.24
C GLU A 55 31.26 -11.26 -51.20
N ASP A 56 31.37 -12.10 -52.22
CA ASP A 56 30.80 -13.44 -52.20
C ASP A 56 31.42 -14.31 -51.09
N GLN A 57 30.57 -15.03 -50.33
CA GLN A 57 30.98 -15.96 -49.26
C GLN A 57 30.54 -17.39 -49.58
N ILE A 58 31.49 -18.33 -49.61
CA ILE A 58 31.21 -19.76 -49.78
C ILE A 58 31.15 -20.44 -48.41
N THR A 59 30.06 -21.16 -48.13
CA THR A 59 29.90 -22.02 -46.96
C THR A 59 29.86 -23.48 -47.40
N ILE A 60 30.81 -24.27 -46.89
CA ILE A 60 30.89 -25.72 -47.03
C ILE A 60 30.65 -26.38 -45.67
N PHE A 61 30.11 -27.60 -45.67
CA PHE A 61 29.78 -28.32 -44.44
C PHE A 61 30.67 -29.54 -44.23
N ASN A 62 30.86 -29.97 -42.98
CA ASN A 62 31.49 -31.25 -42.68
C ASN A 62 30.43 -32.36 -42.73
N ILE A 63 30.71 -33.47 -43.40
CA ILE A 63 29.77 -34.60 -43.50
C ILE A 63 29.49 -35.22 -42.12
N ARG A 64 30.45 -35.18 -41.19
CA ARG A 64 30.34 -35.77 -39.84
C ARG A 64 29.40 -35.00 -38.92
N ASP A 65 29.08 -33.74 -39.23
CA ASP A 65 28.15 -32.94 -38.43
C ASP A 65 26.69 -33.34 -38.67
N PHE A 66 26.43 -34.16 -39.69
CA PHE A 66 25.09 -34.66 -40.05
C PHE A 66 24.94 -36.15 -39.76
N VAL A 67 25.86 -36.73 -39.00
CA VAL A 67 25.80 -38.12 -38.54
C VAL A 67 25.52 -38.09 -37.04
N ASP A 68 24.39 -38.66 -36.64
CA ASP A 68 24.07 -38.83 -35.21
C ASP A 68 25.16 -39.73 -34.59
N LYS A 69 25.83 -39.21 -33.56
CA LYS A 69 26.79 -40.01 -32.79
C LYS A 69 26.01 -40.80 -31.76
N ALA A 70 26.20 -42.11 -31.76
CA ALA A 70 25.63 -42.95 -30.72
C ALA A 70 26.19 -42.53 -29.35
N THR A 71 25.34 -42.49 -28.33
CA THR A 71 25.72 -42.08 -26.96
C THR A 71 25.15 -43.03 -25.92
N VAL A 72 25.80 -43.13 -24.77
CA VAL A 72 25.37 -43.91 -23.61
C VAL A 72 25.48 -43.09 -22.34
N ALA A 73 24.66 -43.38 -21.35
CA ALA A 73 24.69 -42.68 -20.07
C ALA A 73 24.97 -43.62 -18.90
N ILE A 74 25.63 -43.09 -17.87
CA ILE A 74 25.84 -43.79 -16.60
C ILE A 74 25.58 -42.86 -15.42
N GLU A 75 24.81 -43.35 -14.45
CA GLU A 75 24.35 -42.58 -13.31
C GLU A 75 24.36 -43.38 -11.99
N GLY A 76 24.22 -42.68 -10.87
CA GLY A 76 24.15 -43.29 -9.54
C GLY A 76 25.51 -43.35 -8.82
N ALA A 77 25.86 -44.52 -8.29
CA ALA A 77 27.05 -44.75 -7.45
C ALA A 77 28.37 -44.82 -8.25
N VAL A 78 28.58 -43.88 -9.16
CA VAL A 78 29.79 -43.74 -10.00
C VAL A 78 30.49 -42.43 -9.73
N ARG A 79 31.81 -42.35 -9.95
CA ARG A 79 32.59 -41.15 -9.61
C ARG A 79 32.29 -39.97 -10.52
N GLN A 80 32.07 -40.23 -11.81
CA GLN A 80 31.72 -39.21 -12.79
C GLN A 80 30.51 -39.64 -13.62
N PRO A 81 29.28 -39.38 -13.14
CA PRO A 81 28.07 -39.64 -13.92
C PRO A 81 27.97 -38.70 -15.12
N GLY A 82 27.36 -39.17 -16.21
CA GLY A 82 27.17 -38.37 -17.42
C GLY A 82 26.89 -39.21 -18.65
N THR A 83 26.77 -38.52 -19.78
CA THR A 83 26.65 -39.10 -21.12
C THR A 83 28.01 -39.13 -21.82
N PHE A 84 28.29 -40.24 -22.49
CA PHE A 84 29.54 -40.52 -23.18
C PHE A 84 29.25 -40.96 -24.62
N ALA A 85 30.19 -40.70 -25.53
CA ALA A 85 30.10 -41.19 -26.90
C ALA A 85 30.29 -42.70 -26.92
N LEU A 86 29.46 -43.41 -27.69
CA LEU A 86 29.56 -44.85 -27.91
C LEU A 86 30.56 -45.10 -29.05
N ASP A 87 31.72 -45.67 -28.71
CA ASP A 87 32.71 -46.13 -29.68
C ASP A 87 32.44 -47.58 -30.13
N ASP A 88 33.01 -47.98 -31.27
CA ASP A 88 32.88 -49.34 -31.80
C ASP A 88 33.46 -50.35 -30.78
N ASN A 89 32.61 -51.27 -30.30
CA ASN A 89 32.85 -52.27 -29.22
C ASN A 89 32.72 -51.77 -27.77
N ALA A 90 32.01 -50.66 -27.53
CA ALA A 90 31.75 -50.19 -26.18
C ALA A 90 30.87 -51.17 -25.37
N ASN A 91 31.38 -51.56 -24.19
CA ASN A 91 30.71 -52.42 -23.24
C ASN A 91 30.54 -51.72 -21.88
N VAL A 92 29.79 -52.34 -20.97
CA VAL A 92 29.52 -51.77 -19.64
C VAL A 92 30.80 -51.49 -18.84
N ALA A 93 31.82 -52.35 -18.93
CA ALA A 93 33.10 -52.14 -18.24
C ALA A 93 33.80 -50.86 -18.74
N PHE A 94 33.86 -50.67 -20.06
CA PHE A 94 34.40 -49.45 -20.66
C PHE A 94 33.64 -48.20 -20.24
N LEU A 95 32.31 -48.27 -20.16
CA LEU A 95 31.49 -47.15 -19.68
C LEU A 95 31.77 -46.81 -18.20
N ILE A 96 32.01 -47.81 -17.36
CA ILE A 96 32.43 -47.60 -15.96
C ILE A 96 33.81 -46.93 -15.89
N ASP A 97 34.74 -47.31 -16.76
CA ASP A 97 36.06 -46.67 -16.84
C ASP A 97 35.96 -45.21 -17.28
N LEU A 98 35.11 -44.90 -18.26
CA LEU A 98 34.81 -43.52 -18.68
C LEU A 98 34.21 -42.70 -17.53
N ALA A 99 33.41 -43.33 -16.66
CA ALA A 99 32.89 -42.73 -15.43
C ALA A 99 33.91 -42.65 -14.28
N LYS A 100 35.19 -42.95 -14.54
CA LYS A 100 36.31 -43.00 -13.57
C LYS A 100 36.14 -44.06 -12.47
N GLY A 101 35.38 -45.09 -12.76
CA GLY A 101 35.08 -46.19 -11.85
C GLY A 101 33.92 -45.93 -10.88
N LEU A 102 33.60 -46.96 -10.12
CA LEU A 102 32.52 -46.97 -9.14
C LEU A 102 32.93 -46.27 -7.84
N LYS A 103 31.94 -45.78 -7.08
CA LYS A 103 32.15 -45.30 -5.70
C LYS A 103 32.34 -46.50 -4.74
N GLN A 104 32.90 -46.25 -3.55
CA GLN A 104 33.11 -47.30 -2.54
C GLN A 104 31.82 -47.94 -2.03
N ASP A 105 30.72 -47.19 -2.07
CA ASP A 105 29.40 -47.63 -1.66
C ASP A 105 28.55 -48.13 -2.84
N ALA A 106 29.17 -48.42 -4.01
CA ALA A 106 28.45 -48.94 -5.16
C ALA A 106 28.10 -50.42 -4.96
N LYS A 107 26.84 -50.76 -5.20
CA LYS A 107 26.34 -52.13 -5.15
C LYS A 107 26.84 -52.90 -6.38
N LEU A 108 27.67 -53.93 -6.17
CA LEU A 108 28.34 -54.66 -7.25
C LEU A 108 27.52 -55.84 -7.81
N ASP A 109 26.70 -56.47 -6.98
CA ASP A 109 25.87 -57.61 -7.35
C ASP A 109 24.66 -57.24 -8.23
N LEU A 110 24.32 -55.95 -8.32
CA LEU A 110 23.13 -55.48 -9.05
C LEU A 110 23.26 -54.05 -9.58
N ALA A 111 23.08 -53.90 -10.89
CA ALA A 111 22.82 -52.65 -11.58
C ALA A 111 21.66 -52.81 -12.58
N TYR A 112 21.06 -51.69 -12.99
CA TYR A 112 19.97 -51.67 -13.97
C TYR A 112 20.42 -50.93 -15.23
N LEU A 113 20.20 -51.54 -16.39
CA LEU A 113 20.36 -50.91 -17.68
C LEU A 113 18.98 -50.60 -18.26
N PHE A 114 18.74 -49.36 -18.62
CA PHE A 114 17.53 -48.92 -19.29
C PHE A 114 17.82 -48.76 -20.78
N ARG A 115 17.04 -49.46 -21.61
CA ARG A 115 17.19 -49.45 -23.06
C ARG A 115 15.88 -49.00 -23.71
N GLU A 116 15.95 -47.97 -24.54
CA GLU A 116 14.79 -47.48 -25.28
C GLU A 116 14.65 -48.24 -26.61
N ASN A 117 13.52 -48.89 -26.82
CA ASN A 117 13.19 -49.57 -28.06
C ASN A 117 12.72 -48.56 -29.12
N PRO A 118 12.80 -48.90 -30.43
CA PRO A 118 12.35 -48.02 -31.50
C PRO A 118 10.86 -47.61 -31.43
N ASP A 119 10.04 -48.35 -30.69
CA ASP A 119 8.63 -48.05 -30.44
C ASP A 119 8.40 -47.08 -29.26
N GLY A 120 9.47 -46.63 -28.59
CA GLY A 120 9.45 -45.73 -27.44
C GLY A 120 9.22 -46.42 -26.10
N THR A 121 9.15 -47.76 -26.06
CA THR A 121 9.11 -48.51 -24.79
C THR A 121 10.50 -48.64 -24.17
N THR A 122 10.60 -48.72 -22.84
CA THR A 122 11.87 -48.93 -22.14
C THR A 122 11.96 -50.35 -21.60
N GLU A 123 12.95 -51.10 -22.06
CA GLU A 123 13.36 -52.39 -21.49
C GLU A 123 14.33 -52.15 -20.33
N ILE A 124 14.20 -52.94 -19.25
CA ILE A 124 15.08 -52.87 -18.09
C ILE A 124 15.81 -54.20 -17.96
N GLU A 125 17.12 -54.17 -18.10
CA GLU A 125 17.98 -55.34 -17.93
C GLU A 125 18.75 -55.26 -16.60
N THR A 126 18.86 -56.38 -15.89
CA THR A 126 19.63 -56.47 -14.64
C THR A 126 21.03 -56.99 -14.92
N LEU A 127 22.05 -56.32 -14.38
CA LEU A 127 23.45 -56.66 -14.59
C LEU A 127 24.16 -56.89 -13.25
N ASN A 128 25.02 -57.91 -13.18
CA ASN A 128 25.96 -58.10 -12.09
C ASN A 128 27.29 -57.42 -12.45
N LEU A 129 27.63 -56.33 -11.77
CA LEU A 129 28.83 -55.56 -12.05
C LEU A 129 30.11 -56.29 -11.61
N GLU A 130 30.04 -57.18 -10.62
CA GLU A 130 31.17 -58.00 -10.19
C GLU A 130 31.64 -58.93 -11.31
N ASP A 131 30.69 -59.61 -11.97
CA ASP A 131 30.97 -60.49 -13.10
C ASP A 131 31.48 -59.71 -14.33
N ILE A 132 31.00 -58.48 -14.53
CA ILE A 132 31.42 -57.62 -15.64
C ILE A 132 32.84 -57.07 -15.41
N LEU A 133 33.14 -56.60 -14.20
CA LEU A 133 34.45 -56.03 -13.86
C LEU A 133 35.56 -57.11 -13.78
N SER A 134 35.20 -58.33 -13.40
CA SER A 134 36.12 -59.48 -13.40
C SER A 134 36.33 -60.10 -14.79
N GLY A 135 35.54 -59.70 -15.79
CA GLY A 135 35.57 -60.24 -17.15
C GLY A 135 34.90 -61.61 -17.30
N ALA A 136 34.19 -62.11 -16.29
CA ALA A 136 33.41 -63.34 -16.34
C ALA A 136 32.16 -63.19 -17.24
N SER A 137 31.65 -61.98 -17.38
CA SER A 137 30.59 -61.62 -18.32
C SER A 137 30.93 -60.31 -19.04
N SER A 138 30.36 -60.10 -20.22
CA SER A 138 30.47 -58.86 -20.97
C SER A 138 29.09 -58.48 -21.48
N PHE A 139 28.77 -57.19 -21.40
CA PHE A 139 27.49 -56.67 -21.87
C PHE A 139 27.72 -55.52 -22.86
N GLU A 140 27.22 -55.69 -24.09
CA GLU A 140 27.34 -54.70 -25.16
C GLU A 140 26.30 -53.60 -25.00
N LEU A 141 26.75 -52.36 -25.14
CA LEU A 141 25.90 -51.18 -25.06
C LEU A 141 25.36 -50.79 -26.43
N ARG A 142 24.13 -50.30 -26.45
CA ARG A 142 23.46 -49.73 -27.63
C ARG A 142 23.31 -48.22 -27.46
N ASP A 143 23.05 -47.54 -28.57
CA ASP A 143 22.73 -46.12 -28.54
C ASP A 143 21.57 -45.85 -27.57
N LYS A 144 21.73 -44.81 -26.74
CA LYS A 144 20.84 -44.33 -25.69
C LYS A 144 20.66 -45.24 -24.47
N ASP A 145 21.45 -46.30 -24.33
CA ASP A 145 21.43 -47.10 -23.10
C ASP A 145 21.83 -46.25 -21.88
N VAL A 146 21.11 -46.42 -20.77
CA VAL A 146 21.39 -45.75 -19.49
C VAL A 146 21.69 -46.78 -18.41
N LEU A 147 22.92 -46.81 -17.92
CA LEU A 147 23.33 -47.66 -16.80
C LEU A 147 23.14 -46.93 -15.47
N ARG A 148 22.29 -47.46 -14.60
CA ARG A 148 22.07 -46.99 -13.23
C ARG A 148 22.76 -47.93 -12.24
N VAL A 149 23.79 -47.42 -11.58
CA VAL A 149 24.50 -48.12 -10.51
C VAL A 149 23.91 -47.73 -9.16
N LEU A 150 23.47 -48.72 -8.39
CA LEU A 150 22.84 -48.50 -7.09
C LEU A 150 23.89 -48.29 -5.99
N SER A 151 23.52 -47.60 -4.91
CA SER A 151 24.37 -47.46 -3.72
C SER A 151 23.91 -48.42 -2.63
N GLU A 152 24.84 -49.12 -1.98
CA GLU A 152 24.56 -49.99 -0.83
C GLU A 152 23.89 -49.22 0.31
N LYS A 153 24.20 -47.93 0.48
CA LYS A 153 23.57 -47.07 1.50
C LYS A 153 22.07 -46.89 1.31
N ALA A 154 21.57 -47.07 0.08
CA ALA A 154 20.14 -46.95 -0.21
C ALA A 154 19.31 -48.16 0.25
N PHE A 155 19.97 -49.24 0.67
CA PHE A 155 19.33 -50.50 1.11
C PHE A 155 19.57 -50.81 2.59
N ILE A 156 20.19 -49.90 3.33
CA ILE A 156 20.35 -50.04 4.79
C ILE A 156 19.06 -49.50 5.42
N ASP A 157 18.37 -50.35 6.18
CA ASP A 157 17.26 -49.95 7.07
C ASP A 157 17.83 -49.13 8.23
N ALA A 158 18.15 -47.87 7.96
CA ALA A 158 18.71 -46.98 8.96
C ALA A 158 17.59 -46.40 9.83
N SER A 159 17.78 -46.49 11.15
CA SER A 159 16.87 -45.90 12.12
C SER A 159 17.05 -44.39 12.15
N THR A 160 15.95 -43.65 12.08
CA THR A 160 15.93 -42.18 12.15
C THR A 160 15.45 -41.74 13.52
N VAL A 161 16.28 -41.02 14.28
CA VAL A 161 15.90 -40.51 15.62
C VAL A 161 16.13 -39.01 15.68
N SER A 162 15.29 -38.29 16.42
CA SER A 162 15.41 -36.83 16.52
C SER A 162 15.22 -36.30 17.95
N ILE A 163 15.84 -35.16 18.23
CA ILE A 163 15.64 -34.41 19.48
C ILE A 163 15.29 -32.96 19.20
N VAL A 164 14.22 -32.47 19.81
CA VAL A 164 13.65 -31.14 19.57
C VAL A 164 13.23 -30.46 20.88
N GLY A 165 13.02 -29.14 20.83
CA GLY A 165 12.52 -28.34 21.96
C GLY A 165 13.63 -27.54 22.66
N ALA A 166 13.71 -27.65 23.99
CA ALA A 166 14.65 -26.89 24.83
C ALA A 166 16.09 -27.45 24.81
N VAL A 167 16.57 -27.87 23.65
CA VAL A 167 17.96 -28.23 23.38
C VAL A 167 18.67 -27.10 22.63
N ARG A 168 20.00 -27.01 22.72
CA ARG A 168 20.75 -25.90 22.09
C ARG A 168 20.66 -25.98 20.57
N ASN A 169 20.97 -27.14 20.02
CA ASN A 169 20.91 -27.42 18.60
C ASN A 169 20.03 -28.66 18.36
N PRO A 170 18.81 -28.53 17.82
CA PRO A 170 18.00 -29.70 17.45
C PRO A 170 18.75 -30.59 16.46
N VAL A 171 18.66 -31.91 16.64
CA VAL A 171 19.40 -32.89 15.83
C VAL A 171 18.45 -33.97 15.33
N GLU A 172 18.65 -34.40 14.09
CA GLU A 172 18.08 -35.60 13.50
C GLU A 172 19.24 -36.48 13.02
N LEU A 173 19.23 -37.76 13.41
CA LEU A 173 20.30 -38.71 13.11
C LEU A 173 19.73 -39.93 12.39
N THR A 174 20.48 -40.40 11.41
CA THR A 174 20.24 -41.64 10.70
C THR A 174 21.34 -42.62 11.08
N VAL A 175 21.01 -43.65 11.85
CA VAL A 175 21.96 -44.55 12.51
C VAL A 175 21.55 -46.02 12.33
N ASP A 176 22.54 -46.91 12.28
CA ASP A 176 22.36 -48.37 12.19
C ASP A 176 22.39 -49.05 13.57
N SER A 177 22.68 -48.29 14.62
CA SER A 177 22.83 -48.76 15.99
C SER A 177 21.85 -48.06 16.93
N ALA A 178 21.51 -48.73 18.04
CA ALA A 178 20.62 -48.18 19.04
C ALA A 178 21.26 -46.94 19.70
N VAL A 179 20.64 -45.77 19.50
CA VAL A 179 21.04 -44.51 20.12
C VAL A 179 20.23 -44.28 21.39
N THR A 180 20.84 -43.69 22.41
CA THR A 180 20.16 -43.36 23.67
C THR A 180 19.75 -41.90 23.74
N VAL A 181 18.79 -41.58 24.62
CA VAL A 181 18.35 -40.19 24.84
C VAL A 181 19.52 -39.30 25.27
N LYS A 182 20.38 -39.78 26.17
CA LYS A 182 21.58 -39.06 26.63
C LYS A 182 22.52 -38.72 25.47
N ALA A 183 22.80 -39.69 24.59
CA ALA A 183 23.64 -39.46 23.42
C ALA A 183 23.05 -38.39 22.49
N LEU A 184 21.73 -38.37 22.27
CA LEU A 184 21.07 -37.30 21.51
C LEU A 184 21.20 -35.93 22.18
N ILE A 185 21.12 -35.85 23.51
CA ILE A 185 21.30 -34.59 24.23
C ILE A 185 22.73 -34.08 24.08
N ASP A 186 23.73 -34.96 24.18
CA ASP A 186 25.14 -34.61 24.03
C ASP A 186 25.44 -34.13 22.60
N LEU A 187 24.89 -34.81 21.59
CA LEU A 187 25.00 -34.42 20.18
C LEU A 187 24.23 -33.12 19.86
N ALA A 188 23.24 -32.76 20.66
CA ALA A 188 22.50 -31.50 20.58
C ALA A 188 23.20 -30.33 21.30
N ASP A 189 24.48 -30.49 21.67
CA ASP A 189 25.30 -29.57 22.47
C ASP A 189 24.73 -29.30 23.89
N GLY A 190 23.90 -30.22 24.38
CA GLY A 190 23.23 -30.15 25.66
C GLY A 190 21.92 -29.35 25.68
N LEU A 191 21.39 -29.18 26.88
CA LEU A 191 20.12 -28.49 27.12
C LEU A 191 20.29 -26.95 27.15
N LYS A 192 19.21 -26.23 26.84
CA LYS A 192 19.11 -24.78 27.09
C LYS A 192 18.93 -24.50 28.59
N LYS A 193 19.21 -23.26 29.01
CA LYS A 193 19.09 -22.87 30.44
C LYS A 193 17.66 -22.93 30.97
N ASP A 194 16.68 -22.73 30.10
CA ASP A 194 15.24 -22.79 30.39
C ASP A 194 14.66 -24.19 30.15
N ALA A 195 15.51 -25.20 29.91
CA ALA A 195 15.05 -26.56 29.71
C ALA A 195 14.57 -27.16 31.03
N ARG A 196 13.38 -27.74 31.00
CA ARG A 196 12.77 -28.41 32.14
C ARG A 196 13.44 -29.77 32.35
N THR A 197 13.99 -30.02 33.54
CA THR A 197 14.77 -31.24 33.83
C THR A 197 13.97 -32.34 34.53
N ASP A 198 12.82 -32.05 35.12
CA ASP A 198 11.98 -33.07 35.77
C ASP A 198 11.15 -33.89 34.76
N LYS A 199 11.02 -33.44 33.51
CA LYS A 199 10.17 -34.10 32.52
C LYS A 199 10.53 -33.86 31.07
N ALA A 200 10.52 -34.92 30.27
CA ALA A 200 10.58 -34.94 28.82
C ALA A 200 9.59 -35.97 28.25
N TYR A 201 9.40 -35.95 26.92
CA TYR A 201 8.53 -36.90 26.23
C TYR A 201 9.25 -37.54 25.05
N ILE A 202 9.00 -38.83 24.81
CA ILE A 202 9.40 -39.54 23.59
C ILE A 202 8.15 -39.84 22.79
N PHE A 203 8.11 -39.36 21.56
CA PHE A 203 7.08 -39.69 20.59
C PHE A 203 7.59 -40.86 19.76
N ARG A 204 7.05 -42.05 20.04
CA ARG A 204 7.45 -43.30 19.39
C ARG A 204 6.49 -43.66 18.28
N THR A 205 7.03 -44.00 17.11
CA THR A 205 6.24 -44.46 15.96
C THR A 205 6.61 -45.91 15.65
N TYR A 206 5.66 -46.82 15.75
CA TYR A 206 5.87 -48.24 15.48
C TYR A 206 5.82 -48.54 13.96
N PRO A 207 6.34 -49.70 13.50
CA PRO A 207 6.33 -50.07 12.08
C PRO A 207 4.95 -50.15 11.44
N ASP A 208 3.90 -50.38 12.22
CA ASP A 208 2.49 -50.40 11.78
C ASP A 208 1.89 -48.99 11.61
N GLY A 209 2.66 -47.95 11.95
CA GLY A 209 2.25 -46.54 11.91
C GLY A 209 1.56 -46.05 13.19
N SER A 210 1.36 -46.90 14.20
CA SER A 210 0.81 -46.47 15.48
C SER A 210 1.80 -45.58 16.24
N GLN A 211 1.28 -44.65 17.05
CA GLN A 211 2.09 -43.71 17.82
C GLN A 211 1.81 -43.81 19.32
N GLU A 212 2.87 -43.74 20.12
CA GLU A 212 2.81 -43.73 21.58
C GLU A 212 3.62 -42.55 22.15
N ILE A 213 3.16 -41.98 23.27
CA ILE A 213 3.87 -40.92 23.99
C ILE A 213 4.36 -41.48 25.32
N LEU A 214 5.67 -41.61 25.45
CA LEU A 214 6.32 -42.06 26.69
C LEU A 214 6.79 -40.84 27.48
N SER A 215 6.45 -40.76 28.76
CA SER A 215 7.01 -39.75 29.66
C SER A 215 8.35 -40.20 30.23
N LEU A 216 9.31 -39.29 30.29
CA LEU A 216 10.67 -39.53 30.78
C LEU A 216 11.02 -38.51 31.87
N ASP A 217 11.62 -38.96 32.97
CA ASP A 217 12.29 -38.08 33.93
C ASP A 217 13.70 -37.78 33.40
N LEU A 218 13.91 -36.54 32.94
CA LEU A 218 15.12 -36.15 32.23
C LEU A 218 16.33 -36.06 33.17
N ALA A 219 16.12 -35.66 34.43
CA ALA A 219 17.18 -35.57 35.44
C ALA A 219 17.69 -36.96 35.80
N ALA A 220 16.78 -37.93 35.95
CA ALA A 220 17.15 -39.32 36.14
C ALA A 220 17.92 -39.85 34.92
N GLU A 221 17.41 -39.65 33.70
CA GLU A 221 18.01 -40.14 32.46
C GLU A 221 19.47 -39.67 32.26
N ILE A 222 19.78 -38.40 32.55
CA ILE A 222 21.13 -37.85 32.40
C ILE A 222 22.10 -38.48 33.41
N ALA A 223 21.60 -38.83 34.60
CA ALA A 223 22.40 -39.30 35.73
C ALA A 223 22.75 -40.79 35.68
N VAL A 224 22.09 -41.61 34.85
CA VAL A 224 22.34 -43.07 34.77
C VAL A 224 23.41 -43.43 33.72
N ASP A 225 24.10 -44.56 33.94
CA ASP A 225 25.07 -45.17 33.01
C ASP A 225 24.41 -45.99 31.88
N ASN A 226 23.13 -46.38 32.01
CA ASN A 226 22.35 -47.10 30.99
C ASN A 226 21.10 -46.29 30.60
N PRO A 227 21.25 -45.26 29.75
CA PRO A 227 20.14 -44.43 29.33
C PRO A 227 19.18 -45.17 28.38
N THR A 228 17.93 -44.72 28.32
CA THR A 228 16.83 -45.28 27.54
C THR A 228 17.19 -45.38 26.06
N PRO A 229 17.15 -46.58 25.44
CA PRO A 229 17.38 -46.75 24.02
C PRO A 229 16.18 -46.25 23.20
N LEU A 230 16.48 -45.62 22.07
CA LEU A 230 15.51 -45.13 21.11
C LEU A 230 15.28 -46.17 20.01
N MET A 231 14.06 -46.17 19.49
CA MET A 231 13.62 -46.96 18.33
C MET A 231 13.63 -46.09 17.07
N ASP A 232 13.53 -46.72 15.91
CA ASP A 232 13.33 -46.01 14.65
C ASP A 232 12.13 -45.04 14.75
N LYS A 233 12.32 -43.83 14.23
CA LYS A 233 11.38 -42.71 14.22
C LYS A 233 11.02 -42.13 15.58
N ASP A 234 11.75 -42.48 16.64
CA ASP A 234 11.57 -41.82 17.93
C ASP A 234 11.96 -40.34 17.86
N GLN A 235 11.07 -39.47 18.36
CA GLN A 235 11.35 -38.06 18.59
C GLN A 235 11.34 -37.75 20.08
N VAL A 236 12.49 -37.35 20.62
CA VAL A 236 12.64 -36.85 21.98
C VAL A 236 12.29 -35.36 22.01
N ARG A 237 11.32 -34.97 22.85
CA ARG A 237 10.92 -33.58 23.03
C ARG A 237 11.25 -33.10 24.44
N ILE A 238 12.14 -32.11 24.50
CA ILE A 238 12.52 -31.44 25.75
C ILE A 238 11.64 -30.20 25.94
N LEU A 239 10.99 -30.11 27.10
CA LEU A 239 10.12 -29.00 27.46
C LEU A 239 10.93 -27.78 27.92
N SER A 240 10.39 -26.59 27.76
CA SER A 240 10.93 -25.35 28.33
C SER A 240 10.07 -24.90 29.51
N GLU A 241 10.70 -24.46 30.60
CA GLU A 241 10.03 -23.83 31.74
C GLU A 241 9.27 -22.57 31.32
N ARG A 242 9.77 -21.86 30.29
CA ARG A 242 9.13 -20.66 29.74
C ARG A 242 7.78 -20.95 29.10
N THR A 243 7.57 -22.15 28.54
CA THR A 243 6.30 -22.53 27.92
C THR A 243 5.15 -22.60 28.94
N TYR A 244 5.46 -22.81 30.22
CA TYR A 244 4.49 -22.91 31.31
C TYR A 244 4.45 -21.64 32.17
N TYR A 245 5.25 -20.64 31.82
CA TYR A 245 5.21 -19.33 32.46
C TYR A 245 4.14 -18.50 31.74
N ASP A 246 2.92 -18.48 32.30
CA ASP A 246 1.95 -17.43 31.99
C ASP A 246 2.56 -16.14 32.52
N GLY A 247 3.36 -15.46 31.70
CA GLY A 247 4.04 -14.24 32.07
C GLY A 247 3.03 -13.22 32.56
N ALA A 248 2.85 -13.14 33.87
CA ALA A 248 2.00 -12.15 34.47
C ALA A 248 2.52 -10.77 34.03
N VAL A 249 1.61 -9.88 33.68
CA VAL A 249 1.96 -8.52 33.26
C VAL A 249 1.42 -7.52 34.25
N LEU A 250 2.09 -6.37 34.33
CA LEU A 250 1.56 -5.16 34.93
C LEU A 250 1.28 -4.17 33.80
N SER A 251 0.20 -3.42 33.90
CA SER A 251 -0.10 -2.34 32.95
C SER A 251 -0.15 -1.01 33.69
N ILE A 252 0.45 0.04 33.10
CA ILE A 252 0.35 1.41 33.60
C ILE A 252 -0.16 2.35 32.52
N SER A 253 -1.19 3.13 32.86
CA SER A 253 -1.88 4.02 31.92
C SER A 253 -2.41 5.29 32.60
N GLY A 254 -3.02 6.19 31.81
CA GLY A 254 -3.53 7.48 32.27
C GLY A 254 -2.48 8.58 32.18
N GLU A 255 -2.37 9.41 33.21
CA GLU A 255 -1.50 10.59 33.26
C GLU A 255 -0.05 10.25 33.64
N VAL A 256 0.54 9.34 32.87
CA VAL A 256 1.98 9.03 32.87
C VAL A 256 2.61 9.46 31.55
N ARG A 257 3.92 9.67 31.53
CA ARG A 257 4.60 10.10 30.30
C ARG A 257 4.59 9.02 29.22
N ASN A 258 4.84 7.77 29.61
CA ASN A 258 4.86 6.62 28.74
C ASN A 258 4.02 5.50 29.38
N GLY A 259 2.76 5.38 28.97
CA GLY A 259 1.95 4.22 29.35
C GLY A 259 2.50 2.95 28.68
N LEU A 260 2.56 1.85 29.43
CA LEU A 260 3.17 0.60 28.95
C LEU A 260 2.66 -0.63 29.72
N GLU A 261 2.84 -1.80 29.11
CA GLU A 261 2.69 -3.10 29.74
C GLU A 261 4.08 -3.71 29.96
N MET A 262 4.32 -4.30 31.14
CA MET A 262 5.60 -4.86 31.52
C MET A 262 5.45 -6.23 32.17
N PRO A 263 6.47 -7.11 32.08
CA PRO A 263 6.49 -8.34 32.87
C PRO A 263 6.40 -8.02 34.36
N TYR A 264 5.56 -8.78 35.07
CA TYR A 264 5.46 -8.73 36.52
C TYR A 264 6.69 -9.39 37.14
N ASP A 265 7.27 -8.69 38.11
CA ASP A 265 8.27 -9.23 39.03
C ASP A 265 7.72 -9.11 40.46
N SER A 266 7.93 -10.13 41.30
CA SER A 266 7.39 -10.15 42.67
C SER A 266 7.92 -9.07 43.59
N THR A 267 9.02 -8.42 43.21
CA THR A 267 9.68 -7.36 43.97
C THR A 267 9.40 -5.96 43.42
N ILE A 268 8.71 -5.84 42.29
CA ILE A 268 8.49 -4.56 41.63
C ILE A 268 7.58 -3.65 42.45
N THR A 269 8.02 -2.41 42.63
CA THR A 269 7.36 -1.39 43.45
C THR A 269 6.65 -0.32 42.62
N LEU A 270 5.73 0.44 43.23
CA LEU A 270 5.05 1.56 42.58
C LEU A 270 6.05 2.62 42.06
N ASP A 271 7.09 2.92 42.83
CA ASP A 271 8.11 3.88 42.41
C ASP A 271 8.87 3.41 41.17
N GLU A 272 9.25 2.14 41.11
CA GLU A 272 9.91 1.56 39.94
C GLU A 272 9.00 1.58 38.71
N VAL A 273 7.74 1.16 38.87
CA VAL A 273 6.73 1.20 37.79
C VAL A 273 6.54 2.62 37.26
N LEU A 274 6.42 3.62 38.15
CA LEU A 274 6.29 5.01 37.76
C LEU A 274 7.57 5.52 37.06
N ASN A 275 8.75 5.17 37.56
CA ASN A 275 10.02 5.55 36.94
C ASN A 275 10.17 4.95 35.53
N LEU A 276 9.80 3.67 35.35
CA LEU A 276 9.77 3.01 34.04
C LEU A 276 8.79 3.69 33.07
N ALA A 277 7.65 4.16 33.57
CA ALA A 277 6.69 4.97 32.82
C ALA A 277 7.16 6.42 32.54
N GLY A 278 8.36 6.79 32.99
CA GLY A 278 8.91 8.15 32.87
C GLY A 278 8.29 9.16 33.85
N GLY A 279 7.62 8.67 34.89
CA GLY A 279 6.91 9.44 35.89
C GLY A 279 5.54 9.94 35.44
N LEU A 280 4.91 10.72 36.32
CA LEU A 280 3.62 11.36 36.08
C LEU A 280 3.76 12.48 35.05
N THR A 281 2.70 12.75 34.28
CA THR A 281 2.58 13.99 33.49
C THR A 281 2.36 15.18 34.44
N PHE A 282 2.44 16.40 33.92
CA PHE A 282 2.10 17.59 34.71
C PHE A 282 0.63 17.60 35.19
N ALA A 283 -0.25 16.97 34.40
CA ALA A 283 -1.68 16.86 34.69
C ALA A 283 -2.00 15.68 35.62
N GLY A 284 -1.07 14.73 35.80
CA GLY A 284 -1.25 13.57 36.67
C GLY A 284 -1.35 13.94 38.14
N ASP A 285 -2.31 13.34 38.82
CA ASP A 285 -2.54 13.50 40.25
C ASP A 285 -1.79 12.43 41.04
N SER A 286 -0.75 12.86 41.76
CA SER A 286 0.08 11.98 42.57
C SER A 286 -0.69 11.27 43.68
N SER A 287 -1.84 11.81 44.11
CA SER A 287 -2.70 11.27 45.17
C SER A 287 -3.82 10.36 44.65
N GLN A 288 -3.92 10.18 43.34
CA GLN A 288 -4.97 9.39 42.68
C GLN A 288 -4.36 8.39 41.70
N VAL A 289 -3.38 7.62 42.17
CA VAL A 289 -2.88 6.44 41.45
C VAL A 289 -3.76 5.26 41.84
N VAL A 290 -4.49 4.70 40.88
CA VAL A 290 -5.48 3.66 41.15
C VAL A 290 -4.98 2.33 40.61
N VAL A 291 -4.93 1.32 41.47
CA VAL A 291 -4.60 -0.06 41.08
C VAL A 291 -5.87 -0.88 41.06
N TYR A 292 -6.17 -1.44 39.90
CA TYR A 292 -7.23 -2.42 39.70
C TYR A 292 -6.65 -3.83 39.75
N ARG A 293 -7.20 -4.65 40.64
CA ARG A 293 -6.74 -6.02 40.88
C ARG A 293 -7.87 -7.00 40.73
N ILE A 294 -7.68 -8.03 39.92
CA ILE A 294 -8.65 -9.13 39.79
C ILE A 294 -8.23 -10.27 40.72
N ALA A 295 -9.18 -10.80 41.48
CA ALA A 295 -8.93 -12.02 42.26
C ALA A 295 -8.99 -13.25 41.34
N PHE A 296 -7.95 -14.09 41.40
CA PHE A 296 -7.85 -15.34 40.63
C PHE A 296 -8.21 -16.59 41.44
N GLU A 297 -8.36 -16.47 42.77
CA GLU A 297 -8.61 -17.59 43.67
C GLU A 297 -9.69 -17.27 44.71
N GLY A 298 -10.32 -18.32 45.25
CA GLY A 298 -11.32 -18.21 46.33
C GLY A 298 -12.74 -17.89 45.85
N ARG A 299 -13.57 -17.30 46.73
CA ARG A 299 -14.99 -17.00 46.43
C ARG A 299 -15.19 -15.70 45.63
N ASP A 300 -14.14 -14.91 45.45
CA ASP A 300 -14.19 -13.60 44.79
C ASP A 300 -13.58 -13.61 43.38
N ILE A 301 -13.40 -14.80 42.78
CA ILE A 301 -12.83 -14.94 41.43
C ILE A 301 -13.56 -14.02 40.44
N GLY A 302 -12.79 -13.21 39.71
CA GLY A 302 -13.30 -12.26 38.70
C GLY A 302 -13.81 -10.94 39.25
N LYS A 303 -13.86 -10.74 40.59
CA LYS A 303 -14.18 -9.42 41.16
C LYS A 303 -12.95 -8.52 41.14
N VAL A 304 -13.15 -7.28 40.69
CA VAL A 304 -12.13 -6.23 40.68
C VAL A 304 -12.12 -5.52 42.03
N LYS A 305 -10.94 -5.44 42.66
CA LYS A 305 -10.66 -4.59 43.83
C LYS A 305 -9.92 -3.34 43.37
N GLU A 306 -10.29 -2.20 43.94
CA GLU A 306 -9.67 -0.90 43.65
C GLU A 306 -8.84 -0.46 44.86
N PHE A 307 -7.57 -0.10 44.61
CA PHE A 307 -6.69 0.50 45.61
C PHE A 307 -6.31 1.90 45.14
N THR A 308 -6.67 2.93 45.90
CA THR A 308 -6.20 4.30 45.64
C THR A 308 -4.95 4.55 46.45
N LEU A 309 -3.87 4.92 45.76
CA LEU A 309 -2.53 5.13 46.31
C LEU A 309 -2.08 6.57 46.07
N ASP A 310 -1.28 7.09 47.01
CA ASP A 310 -0.54 8.33 46.85
C ASP A 310 0.93 8.01 46.59
N SER A 311 1.37 8.22 45.36
CA SER A 311 2.74 7.97 44.90
C SER A 311 3.83 8.66 45.74
N ARG A 312 3.50 9.68 46.53
CA ARG A 312 4.49 10.38 47.39
C ARG A 312 4.80 9.62 48.68
N ILE A 313 3.93 8.70 49.10
CA ILE A 313 4.04 7.98 50.37
C ILE A 313 3.89 6.47 50.21
N ASN A 314 3.36 5.99 49.09
CA ASN A 314 3.12 4.57 48.80
C ASN A 314 4.09 4.02 47.75
N GLY A 315 5.29 4.60 47.61
CA GLY A 315 6.29 4.17 46.64
C GLY A 315 6.66 2.68 46.74
N ASP A 316 6.74 2.16 47.97
CA ASP A 316 7.06 0.74 48.28
C ASP A 316 5.88 -0.24 48.07
N PHE A 317 4.76 0.21 47.49
CA PHE A 317 3.62 -0.67 47.24
C PHE A 317 3.99 -1.77 46.25
N LEU A 318 3.78 -3.03 46.64
CA LEU A 318 4.03 -4.20 45.80
C LEU A 318 2.76 -4.63 45.04
N PHE A 319 2.96 -5.00 43.79
CA PHE A 319 1.88 -5.43 42.91
C PHE A 319 1.62 -6.93 42.98
N GLN A 320 0.52 -7.35 42.36
CA GLN A 320 0.22 -8.76 42.09
C GLN A 320 0.09 -8.98 40.58
N PRO A 321 0.17 -10.25 40.12
CA PRO A 321 -0.06 -10.59 38.73
C PRO A 321 -1.31 -9.91 38.14
N PHE A 322 -1.16 -9.31 36.96
CA PHE A 322 -2.24 -8.67 36.20
C PHE A 322 -2.85 -7.42 36.84
N ASP A 323 -2.17 -6.80 37.81
CA ASP A 323 -2.58 -5.49 38.31
C ASP A 323 -2.52 -4.44 37.18
N ALA A 324 -3.57 -3.62 37.11
CA ALA A 324 -3.67 -2.49 36.18
C ALA A 324 -3.61 -1.17 36.94
N ILE A 325 -2.54 -0.42 36.73
CA ILE A 325 -2.30 0.90 37.31
C ILE A 325 -2.86 1.98 36.38
N VAL A 326 -3.68 2.87 36.93
CA VAL A 326 -4.24 4.03 36.24
C VAL A 326 -3.96 5.29 37.05
N VAL A 327 -3.20 6.21 36.46
CA VAL A 327 -2.97 7.53 37.05
C VAL A 327 -4.06 8.49 36.58
N ARG A 328 -4.86 9.03 37.52
CA ARG A 328 -5.91 9.98 37.17
C ARG A 328 -5.37 11.39 36.95
N LYS A 329 -6.10 12.19 36.17
CA LYS A 329 -5.88 13.63 35.99
C LYS A 329 -6.31 14.39 37.23
N LYS A 330 -5.56 15.42 37.61
CA LYS A 330 -5.93 16.37 38.67
C LYS A 330 -7.31 16.96 38.37
N ALA A 331 -8.21 16.86 39.35
CA ALA A 331 -9.56 17.41 39.21
C ALA A 331 -9.51 18.92 38.93
N GLY A 332 -10.20 19.36 37.88
CA GLY A 332 -10.25 20.76 37.46
C GLY A 332 -8.98 21.28 36.77
N PHE A 333 -7.97 20.42 36.52
CA PHE A 333 -6.83 20.80 35.71
C PHE A 333 -7.22 20.78 34.24
N GLU A 334 -7.15 21.92 33.58
CA GLU A 334 -7.21 22.02 32.13
C GLU A 334 -6.01 22.81 31.62
N PHE A 335 -5.47 22.41 30.46
CA PHE A 335 -4.41 23.19 29.84
C PHE A 335 -4.97 24.55 29.43
N GLN A 336 -4.16 25.60 29.58
CA GLN A 336 -4.57 26.92 29.13
C GLN A 336 -4.72 26.91 27.61
N GLU A 337 -5.94 27.06 27.14
CA GLU A 337 -6.26 27.16 25.72
C GLU A 337 -6.14 28.60 25.25
N TYR A 338 -5.83 28.78 23.97
CA TYR A 338 -5.55 30.10 23.40
C TYR A 338 -6.23 30.32 22.05
N VAL A 339 -6.56 31.59 21.80
CA VAL A 339 -7.03 32.12 20.52
C VAL A 339 -6.21 33.33 20.12
N ASN A 340 -6.26 33.68 18.84
CA ASN A 340 -5.55 34.83 18.30
C ASN A 340 -6.54 35.92 17.90
N ILE A 341 -6.17 37.18 18.16
CA ILE A 341 -6.86 38.35 17.63
C ILE A 341 -5.85 39.33 17.03
N GLY A 342 -6.10 39.79 15.81
CA GLY A 342 -5.18 40.66 15.07
C GLY A 342 -5.88 41.78 14.31
N GLY A 343 -5.07 42.72 13.82
CA GLY A 343 -5.52 43.91 13.09
C GLY A 343 -5.88 45.07 14.03
N GLU A 344 -6.96 45.77 13.72
CA GLU A 344 -7.39 47.03 14.33
C GLU A 344 -8.15 46.82 15.66
N VAL A 345 -7.43 46.29 16.63
CA VAL A 345 -7.81 46.21 18.05
C VAL A 345 -6.78 46.94 18.90
N ALA A 346 -7.16 47.35 20.11
CA ALA A 346 -6.23 48.12 20.95
C ALA A 346 -4.95 47.33 21.28
N PHE A 347 -5.07 46.03 21.53
CA PHE A 347 -3.96 45.12 21.81
C PHE A 347 -4.10 43.82 21.00
N PRO A 348 -3.48 43.72 19.81
CA PRO A 348 -3.46 42.47 19.05
C PRO A 348 -2.52 41.45 19.71
N GLY A 349 -2.87 40.16 19.66
CA GLY A 349 -2.05 39.11 20.24
C GLY A 349 -2.78 37.79 20.48
N ARG A 350 -2.13 36.94 21.27
CA ARG A 350 -2.63 35.62 21.69
C ARG A 350 -3.23 35.71 23.09
N TYR A 351 -4.48 35.28 23.23
CA TYR A 351 -5.23 35.38 24.48
C TYR A 351 -5.65 34.01 24.99
N ALA A 352 -5.45 33.82 26.29
CA ALA A 352 -5.99 32.68 27.02
C ALA A 352 -7.52 32.74 27.05
N ILE A 353 -8.17 31.64 26.70
CA ILE A 353 -9.63 31.47 26.77
C ILE A 353 -10.03 30.50 27.88
N ARG A 354 -11.27 30.64 28.33
CA ARG A 354 -11.95 29.69 29.22
C ARG A 354 -13.09 29.04 28.46
N GLU A 355 -13.53 27.87 28.91
CA GLU A 355 -14.71 27.20 28.39
C GLU A 355 -15.92 28.15 28.43
N GLY A 356 -16.69 28.21 27.34
CA GLY A 356 -17.84 29.12 27.20
C GLY A 356 -17.52 30.57 26.78
N GLU A 357 -16.26 31.00 26.69
CA GLU A 357 -15.92 32.36 26.25
C GLU A 357 -16.25 32.59 24.76
N LYS A 358 -16.76 33.78 24.44
CA LYS A 358 -17.25 34.12 23.09
C LYS A 358 -16.40 35.19 22.41
N VAL A 359 -16.62 35.35 21.09
CA VAL A 359 -15.92 36.37 20.27
C VAL A 359 -15.98 37.77 20.87
N GLY A 360 -17.13 38.18 21.42
CA GLY A 360 -17.27 39.48 22.09
C GLY A 360 -16.37 39.64 23.32
N ASP A 361 -16.11 38.55 24.04
CA ASP A 361 -15.25 38.54 25.23
C ASP A 361 -13.78 38.73 24.82
N LEU A 362 -13.36 38.05 23.76
CA LEU A 362 -12.04 38.22 23.18
C LEU A 362 -11.79 39.66 22.71
N ILE A 363 -12.75 40.30 22.04
CA ILE A 363 -12.60 41.70 21.62
C ILE A 363 -12.45 42.63 22.84
N ARG A 364 -13.18 42.37 23.93
CA ARG A 364 -13.02 43.13 25.18
C ARG A 364 -11.65 42.89 25.82
N LYS A 365 -11.16 41.65 25.84
CA LYS A 365 -9.81 41.31 26.32
C LYS A 365 -8.71 41.99 25.50
N ALA A 366 -8.93 42.18 24.20
CA ALA A 366 -8.04 42.92 23.31
C ALA A 366 -8.14 44.46 23.48
N GLY A 367 -8.85 44.95 24.48
CA GLY A 367 -9.03 46.38 24.76
C GLY A 367 -10.03 47.08 23.83
N GLY A 368 -10.85 46.33 23.10
CA GLY A 368 -11.82 46.86 22.14
C GLY A 368 -11.24 47.16 20.76
N LEU A 369 -12.08 47.72 19.89
CA LEU A 369 -11.71 48.09 18.53
C LEU A 369 -11.07 49.49 18.48
N THR A 370 -10.10 49.70 17.58
CA THR A 370 -9.56 51.04 17.32
C THR A 370 -10.56 51.90 16.54
N LYS A 371 -10.29 53.21 16.42
CA LYS A 371 -11.12 54.13 15.61
C LYS A 371 -11.10 53.79 14.12
N GLU A 372 -9.99 53.22 13.64
CA GLU A 372 -9.79 52.82 12.25
C GLU A 372 -10.32 51.41 11.95
N ALA A 373 -10.80 50.68 12.96
CA ALA A 373 -11.31 49.33 12.79
C ALA A 373 -12.55 49.24 11.90
N PHE A 374 -12.57 48.20 11.05
CA PHE A 374 -13.69 47.89 10.18
C PHE A 374 -14.36 46.56 10.55
N PRO A 375 -15.23 46.55 11.58
CA PRO A 375 -15.83 45.31 12.09
C PRO A 375 -16.76 44.62 11.09
N GLN A 376 -17.26 45.34 10.09
CA GLN A 376 -18.07 44.77 9.00
C GLN A 376 -17.25 43.93 8.01
N ALA A 377 -15.92 44.02 8.06
CA ALA A 377 -14.98 43.26 7.23
C ALA A 377 -14.14 42.26 8.05
N ALA A 378 -14.46 42.08 9.33
CA ALA A 378 -13.74 41.14 10.19
C ALA A 378 -13.83 39.72 9.63
N SER A 379 -12.71 39.00 9.70
CA SER A 379 -12.61 37.59 9.31
C SER A 379 -12.37 36.73 10.54
N PHE A 380 -13.11 35.63 10.63
CA PHE A 380 -12.93 34.63 11.65
C PHE A 380 -12.57 33.31 10.98
N THR A 381 -11.52 32.66 11.45
CA THR A 381 -11.07 31.36 10.94
C THR A 381 -10.97 30.36 12.08
N ARG A 382 -11.53 29.16 11.86
CA ARG A 382 -11.53 28.04 12.80
C ARG A 382 -10.77 26.86 12.23
N GLN A 383 -9.91 26.25 13.05
CA GLN A 383 -9.19 25.04 12.65
C GLN A 383 -10.17 23.95 12.21
N GLY A 384 -9.88 23.27 11.09
CA GLY A 384 -10.73 22.24 10.49
C GLY A 384 -11.96 22.73 9.72
N LYS A 385 -12.44 23.97 9.94
CA LYS A 385 -13.62 24.53 9.24
C LYS A 385 -13.31 25.69 8.30
N GLY A 386 -12.12 26.28 8.38
CA GLY A 386 -11.73 27.42 7.56
C GLY A 386 -12.43 28.72 7.99
N LYS A 387 -12.83 29.56 7.04
CA LYS A 387 -13.43 30.87 7.30
C LYS A 387 -14.90 30.72 7.72
N VAL A 388 -15.25 31.25 8.89
CA VAL A 388 -16.63 31.29 9.40
C VAL A 388 -17.17 32.71 9.29
N PHE A 389 -18.37 32.84 8.72
CA PHE A 389 -19.02 34.14 8.51
C PHE A 389 -19.72 34.61 9.78
N ILE A 390 -19.09 35.53 10.50
CA ILE A 390 -19.68 36.24 11.64
C ILE A 390 -19.72 37.74 11.40
N SER A 391 -20.61 38.45 12.08
CA SER A 391 -20.73 39.91 11.98
C SER A 391 -20.31 40.57 13.30
N VAL A 392 -19.05 40.98 13.40
CA VAL A 392 -18.49 41.63 14.60
C VAL A 392 -19.25 42.92 14.94
N ASP A 393 -19.68 43.68 13.92
CA ASP A 393 -20.47 44.90 14.12
C ASP A 393 -21.81 44.64 14.81
N ARG A 394 -22.42 43.46 14.56
CA ARG A 394 -23.66 43.04 15.23
C ARG A 394 -23.40 42.52 16.63
N ILE A 395 -22.30 41.79 16.84
CA ILE A 395 -21.88 41.29 18.17
C ILE A 395 -21.73 42.48 19.13
N LEU A 396 -21.04 43.54 18.71
CA LEU A 396 -20.79 44.71 19.56
C LEU A 396 -22.04 45.56 19.84
N LYS A 397 -23.03 45.55 18.95
CA LYS A 397 -24.27 46.35 19.10
C LYS A 397 -25.36 45.66 19.92
N LEU A 398 -25.52 44.35 19.73
CA LEU A 398 -26.65 43.58 20.26
C LEU A 398 -26.23 42.58 21.35
N GLY A 399 -24.93 42.26 21.46
CA GLY A 399 -24.38 41.34 22.44
C GLY A 399 -24.77 39.88 22.18
N ASN A 400 -26.01 39.51 22.54
CA ASN A 400 -26.51 38.14 22.43
C ASN A 400 -27.12 37.88 21.05
N THR A 401 -26.27 37.57 20.07
CA THR A 401 -26.70 37.17 18.73
C THR A 401 -26.08 35.83 18.37
N TYR A 402 -26.68 35.13 17.39
CA TYR A 402 -26.10 33.93 16.81
C TYR A 402 -24.69 34.14 16.19
N ASN A 403 -24.27 35.41 15.99
CA ASN A 403 -22.93 35.73 15.51
C ASN A 403 -21.88 35.68 16.64
N ASN A 404 -22.29 35.82 17.91
CA ASN A 404 -21.40 35.79 19.06
C ASN A 404 -21.13 34.34 19.46
N ILE A 405 -20.40 33.65 18.59
CA ILE A 405 -20.08 32.24 18.73
C ILE A 405 -19.07 32.03 19.86
N GLU A 406 -19.14 30.85 20.48
CA GLU A 406 -18.15 30.37 21.43
C GLU A 406 -16.81 30.12 20.73
N LEU A 407 -15.74 30.50 21.40
CA LEU A 407 -14.37 30.37 20.94
C LEU A 407 -13.87 28.95 21.23
N MET A 408 -13.13 28.41 20.26
CA MET A 408 -12.44 27.14 20.37
C MET A 408 -10.93 27.39 20.29
N PRO A 409 -10.11 26.48 20.87
CA PRO A 409 -8.67 26.56 20.78
C PRO A 409 -8.18 26.74 19.35
N GLY A 410 -7.26 27.67 19.14
CA GLY A 410 -6.68 27.93 17.82
C GLY A 410 -7.56 28.79 16.89
N ASP A 411 -8.73 29.24 17.33
CA ASP A 411 -9.51 30.23 16.57
C ASP A 411 -8.71 31.53 16.37
N ASN A 412 -8.91 32.16 15.21
CA ASN A 412 -8.25 33.42 14.86
C ASN A 412 -9.27 34.44 14.35
N LEU A 413 -9.32 35.58 15.02
CA LEU A 413 -10.14 36.73 14.66
C LEU A 413 -9.26 37.85 14.13
N PHE A 414 -9.49 38.29 12.91
CA PHE A 414 -8.77 39.41 12.32
C PHE A 414 -9.73 40.53 11.96
N ILE A 415 -9.45 41.73 12.43
CA ILE A 415 -10.27 42.93 12.19
C ILE A 415 -9.45 43.90 11.33
N PRO A 416 -9.77 44.08 10.04
CA PRO A 416 -9.02 44.99 9.18
C PRO A 416 -9.33 46.45 9.51
N SER A 417 -8.56 47.36 8.92
CA SER A 417 -8.83 48.80 8.93
C SER A 417 -9.93 49.19 7.93
N LYS A 418 -10.49 50.39 8.12
CA LYS A 418 -11.55 50.96 7.29
C LYS A 418 -11.06 51.23 5.89
N ASP A 419 -11.44 50.33 4.99
CA ASP A 419 -11.35 50.55 3.56
C ASP A 419 -12.62 51.27 3.06
N MET A 420 -12.49 52.58 2.86
CA MET A 420 -13.55 53.44 2.31
C MET A 420 -13.59 53.40 0.78
N THR A 421 -13.19 52.30 0.16
CA THR A 421 -13.32 52.07 -1.29
C THR A 421 -14.40 51.05 -1.63
N VAL A 422 -14.73 50.97 -2.92
CA VAL A 422 -15.63 49.99 -3.52
C VAL A 422 -14.92 49.46 -4.76
N GLU A 423 -14.80 48.14 -4.87
CA GLU A 423 -14.33 47.48 -6.08
C GLU A 423 -15.49 47.31 -7.06
N ILE A 424 -15.27 47.61 -8.33
CA ILE A 424 -16.24 47.36 -9.40
C ILE A 424 -15.57 46.45 -10.42
N ARG A 425 -16.13 45.25 -10.63
CA ARG A 425 -15.68 44.35 -11.70
C ARG A 425 -16.10 44.95 -13.04
N LEU A 426 -15.15 45.12 -13.95
CA LEU A 426 -15.39 45.76 -15.24
C LEU A 426 -16.13 44.85 -16.23
N ALA A 427 -16.11 43.54 -16.02
CA ALA A 427 -16.82 42.58 -16.85
C ALA A 427 -18.31 42.97 -17.03
N ASN A 428 -18.77 42.98 -18.29
CA ASN A 428 -20.13 43.37 -18.68
C ASN A 428 -20.50 44.83 -18.32
N THR A 429 -19.53 45.74 -18.22
CA THR A 429 -19.75 47.20 -18.10
C THR A 429 -19.20 47.90 -19.33
N GLU A 430 -19.67 49.12 -19.60
CA GLU A 430 -19.15 49.95 -20.71
C GLU A 430 -17.63 50.16 -20.61
N ALA A 431 -17.11 50.18 -19.38
CA ALA A 431 -15.68 50.32 -19.16
C ALA A 431 -14.83 49.11 -19.62
N ALA A 432 -15.42 47.92 -19.77
CA ALA A 432 -14.71 46.79 -20.37
C ALA A 432 -14.50 46.96 -21.87
N ASP A 433 -15.39 47.70 -22.55
CA ASP A 433 -15.27 47.93 -23.99
C ASP A 433 -14.14 48.93 -24.29
N TYR A 434 -13.80 49.84 -23.35
CA TYR A 434 -12.63 50.71 -23.46
C TYR A 434 -11.29 49.95 -23.47
N ALA A 435 -11.24 48.75 -22.88
CA ALA A 435 -10.05 47.91 -22.90
C ALA A 435 -9.68 47.40 -24.31
N SER A 436 -10.60 47.51 -25.29
CA SER A 436 -10.33 47.17 -26.69
C SER A 436 -9.48 48.21 -27.44
N PHE A 437 -9.31 49.41 -26.89
CA PHE A 437 -8.60 50.52 -27.54
C PHE A 437 -7.12 50.65 -27.13
N ALA A 438 -6.74 50.19 -25.93
CA ALA A 438 -5.33 50.14 -25.47
C ALA A 438 -5.15 49.22 -24.25
N ASP A 439 -4.08 48.43 -24.23
CA ASP A 439 -3.76 47.47 -23.16
C ASP A 439 -3.63 48.11 -21.77
N GLU A 440 -3.30 49.40 -21.69
CA GLU A 440 -3.18 50.15 -20.43
C GLU A 440 -4.52 50.23 -19.63
N TYR A 441 -5.65 50.11 -20.34
CA TYR A 441 -6.99 50.13 -19.76
C TYR A 441 -7.58 48.73 -19.54
N ALA A 442 -6.85 47.67 -19.91
CA ALA A 442 -7.26 46.29 -19.70
C ALA A 442 -7.08 45.88 -18.22
N ARG A 443 -8.08 46.23 -17.39
CA ARG A 443 -8.09 45.89 -15.96
C ARG A 443 -9.33 45.06 -15.61
N PRO A 444 -9.24 44.06 -14.71
CA PRO A 444 -10.38 43.24 -14.32
C PRO A 444 -11.38 43.98 -13.40
N SER A 445 -10.89 44.96 -12.64
CA SER A 445 -11.68 45.79 -11.74
C SER A 445 -11.07 47.17 -11.53
N VAL A 446 -11.88 48.08 -10.97
CA VAL A 446 -11.45 49.41 -10.51
C VAL A 446 -11.87 49.63 -9.07
N HIS A 447 -11.05 50.35 -8.31
CA HIS A 447 -11.37 50.77 -6.94
C HIS A 447 -11.75 52.24 -6.95
N VAL A 448 -12.92 52.56 -6.40
CA VAL A 448 -13.43 53.93 -6.32
C VAL A 448 -13.81 54.28 -4.89
N ALA A 449 -13.82 55.58 -4.57
CA ALA A 449 -14.21 56.04 -3.25
C ALA A 449 -15.67 55.66 -2.93
N TYR A 450 -15.90 55.21 -1.69
CA TYR A 450 -17.24 54.92 -1.19
C TYR A 450 -18.05 56.21 -1.03
N VAL A 451 -19.21 56.24 -1.66
CA VAL A 451 -20.24 57.26 -1.52
C VAL A 451 -21.43 56.71 -0.74
N ALA A 452 -21.75 57.35 0.38
CA ALA A 452 -22.79 56.94 1.29
C ALA A 452 -24.18 56.85 0.61
N GLY A 453 -24.90 55.76 0.89
CA GLY A 453 -26.29 55.57 0.44
C GLY A 453 -26.47 55.21 -1.03
N LYS A 454 -25.40 55.19 -1.84
CA LYS A 454 -25.48 54.84 -3.28
C LYS A 454 -25.66 53.34 -3.50
N SER A 455 -26.40 53.00 -4.55
CA SER A 455 -26.70 51.62 -4.96
C SER A 455 -25.72 51.10 -6.00
N ALA A 456 -25.67 49.78 -6.20
CA ALA A 456 -24.80 49.16 -7.19
C ALA A 456 -24.98 49.76 -8.59
N ARG A 457 -26.22 50.04 -9.00
CA ARG A 457 -26.51 50.74 -10.26
C ARG A 457 -25.90 52.13 -10.35
N TRP A 458 -25.85 52.87 -9.24
CA TRP A 458 -25.24 54.20 -9.24
C TRP A 458 -23.73 54.10 -9.50
N TYR A 459 -23.04 53.14 -8.88
CA TYR A 459 -21.62 52.90 -9.15
C TYR A 459 -21.40 52.47 -10.60
N VAL A 460 -22.16 51.48 -11.10
CA VAL A 460 -22.06 51.04 -12.50
C VAL A 460 -22.28 52.19 -13.47
N LYS A 461 -23.31 53.02 -13.25
CA LYS A 461 -23.64 54.14 -14.15
C LYS A 461 -22.61 55.28 -14.11
N ASN A 462 -22.14 55.67 -12.93
CA ASN A 462 -21.38 56.91 -12.76
C ASN A 462 -19.86 56.71 -12.65
N MET A 463 -19.39 55.50 -12.33
CA MET A 463 -17.97 55.22 -12.11
C MET A 463 -17.33 54.40 -13.24
N VAL A 464 -18.11 53.61 -13.98
CA VAL A 464 -17.61 52.70 -15.05
C VAL A 464 -18.41 52.83 -16.35
N GLY A 465 -18.96 54.02 -16.61
CA GLY A 465 -19.64 54.35 -17.87
C GLY A 465 -21.04 53.78 -18.06
N GLY A 466 -21.38 52.66 -17.40
CA GLY A 466 -22.70 52.04 -17.50
C GLY A 466 -22.66 50.53 -17.62
N PHE A 467 -23.82 49.98 -17.98
CA PHE A 467 -23.97 48.55 -18.28
C PHE A 467 -23.67 48.34 -19.76
N GLY A 468 -22.67 47.53 -20.08
CA GLY A 468 -22.32 47.21 -21.47
C GLY A 468 -23.42 46.44 -22.19
N ASP A 469 -23.26 46.22 -23.49
CA ASP A 469 -24.29 45.61 -24.34
C ASP A 469 -24.68 44.20 -23.90
N ASP A 470 -23.71 43.43 -23.43
CA ASP A 470 -23.88 42.06 -22.93
C ASP A 470 -24.38 41.97 -21.48
N ALA A 471 -24.57 43.11 -20.80
CA ALA A 471 -24.89 43.16 -19.38
C ALA A 471 -26.32 42.78 -19.04
N LYS A 472 -26.51 41.84 -18.10
CA LYS A 472 -27.83 41.54 -17.53
C LYS A 472 -28.12 42.51 -16.39
N ARG A 473 -28.84 43.59 -16.70
CA ARG A 473 -29.17 44.68 -15.74
C ARG A 473 -29.93 44.22 -14.48
N THR A 474 -30.54 43.04 -14.50
CA THR A 474 -31.25 42.43 -13.36
C THR A 474 -30.40 41.43 -12.58
N ASP A 475 -29.14 41.25 -12.95
CA ASP A 475 -28.18 40.34 -12.31
C ASP A 475 -26.98 41.16 -11.88
N VAL A 476 -27.19 41.96 -10.83
CA VAL A 476 -26.17 42.82 -10.25
C VAL A 476 -26.05 42.48 -8.78
N ASN A 477 -24.89 41.95 -8.43
CA ASN A 477 -24.63 41.37 -7.12
C ASN A 477 -23.59 42.23 -6.40
N VAL A 478 -23.82 42.46 -5.10
CA VAL A 478 -22.87 43.15 -4.23
C VAL A 478 -22.33 42.13 -3.25
N VAL A 479 -21.03 41.87 -3.33
CA VAL A 479 -20.28 41.11 -2.33
C VAL A 479 -19.80 42.11 -1.28
N TYR A 480 -20.22 41.95 -0.03
CA TYR A 480 -19.77 42.79 1.08
C TYR A 480 -18.39 42.35 1.57
N ALA A 481 -17.70 43.22 2.32
CA ALA A 481 -16.35 42.95 2.83
C ALA A 481 -16.26 41.70 3.73
N ASN A 482 -17.34 41.35 4.45
CA ASN A 482 -17.41 40.08 5.19
C ASN A 482 -17.65 38.84 4.29
N GLY A 483 -17.80 39.00 2.97
CA GLY A 483 -18.06 37.93 2.00
C GLY A 483 -19.54 37.58 1.77
N THR A 484 -20.48 38.24 2.47
CA THR A 484 -21.91 38.03 2.21
C THR A 484 -22.33 38.66 0.88
N VAL A 485 -23.23 37.99 0.14
CA VAL A 485 -23.70 38.46 -1.18
C VAL A 485 -25.13 38.99 -1.06
N LYS A 486 -25.43 40.10 -1.73
CA LYS A 486 -26.80 40.56 -1.96
C LYS A 486 -27.09 40.77 -3.43
N ASP A 487 -28.19 40.17 -3.84
CA ASP A 487 -28.63 40.19 -5.21
C ASP A 487 -29.65 41.29 -5.47
N PHE A 488 -29.83 41.57 -6.74
CA PHE A 488 -30.94 42.35 -7.25
C PHE A 488 -32.29 41.73 -6.85
N LYS A 489 -33.25 42.55 -6.40
CA LYS A 489 -34.61 42.11 -6.07
C LYS A 489 -35.64 42.79 -6.97
N TRP A 490 -36.52 41.98 -7.57
CA TRP A 490 -37.69 42.46 -8.30
C TRP A 490 -38.88 42.60 -7.35
N TYR A 491 -39.34 43.83 -7.10
CA TYR A 491 -40.60 44.10 -6.40
C TYR A 491 -41.42 45.10 -7.23
N ARG A 492 -42.66 44.74 -7.60
CA ARG A 492 -43.53 45.50 -8.51
C ARG A 492 -43.59 47.01 -8.14
N PRO A 493 -43.55 47.99 -9.06
CA PRO A 493 -42.97 48.06 -10.40
C PRO A 493 -41.57 48.72 -10.40
N THR A 494 -40.81 48.65 -9.30
CA THR A 494 -39.54 49.39 -9.14
C THR A 494 -38.32 48.49 -9.04
N TYR A 495 -37.32 48.76 -9.86
CA TYR A 495 -36.04 48.05 -9.85
C TYR A 495 -35.21 48.47 -8.64
N ARG A 496 -35.05 47.59 -7.64
CA ARG A 496 -34.27 47.89 -6.42
C ARG A 496 -32.92 47.19 -6.42
N TYR A 497 -31.89 47.95 -6.77
CA TYR A 497 -30.50 47.52 -6.69
C TYR A 497 -30.00 47.48 -5.24
N PRO A 498 -29.13 46.52 -4.88
CA PRO A 498 -28.53 46.45 -3.55
C PRO A 498 -27.73 47.72 -3.23
N LYS A 499 -27.80 48.16 -1.97
CA LYS A 499 -26.96 49.26 -1.46
C LYS A 499 -25.53 48.76 -1.26
N VAL A 500 -24.57 49.57 -1.70
CA VAL A 500 -23.14 49.29 -1.54
C VAL A 500 -22.67 49.78 -0.17
N LYS A 501 -21.71 49.08 0.43
CA LYS A 501 -21.04 49.46 1.69
C LYS A 501 -19.53 49.65 1.42
N PRO A 502 -18.77 50.25 2.35
CA PRO A 502 -17.31 50.27 2.24
C PRO A 502 -16.74 48.85 2.12
N GLY A 503 -15.67 48.68 1.33
CA GLY A 503 -15.04 47.39 1.01
C GLY A 503 -15.91 46.42 0.21
N SER A 504 -17.01 46.88 -0.38
CA SER A 504 -17.87 46.05 -1.24
C SER A 504 -17.28 45.86 -2.63
N MET A 505 -17.55 44.71 -3.23
CA MET A 505 -17.33 44.44 -4.66
C MET A 505 -18.68 44.41 -5.40
N VAL A 506 -18.78 45.18 -6.49
CA VAL A 506 -19.94 45.20 -7.39
C VAL A 506 -19.64 44.32 -8.60
N VAL A 507 -20.52 43.36 -8.88
CA VAL A 507 -20.40 42.42 -9.99
C VAL A 507 -21.64 42.51 -10.87
N VAL A 508 -21.42 42.58 -12.18
CA VAL A 508 -22.48 42.63 -13.20
C VAL A 508 -22.49 41.31 -13.98
N GLY A 509 -23.62 40.61 -13.96
CA GLY A 509 -23.82 39.36 -14.69
C GLY A 509 -24.00 39.55 -16.20
N LYS A 510 -23.76 38.49 -16.97
CA LYS A 510 -23.91 38.47 -18.43
C LYS A 510 -25.32 38.02 -18.84
N LYS A 511 -25.85 38.57 -19.93
CA LYS A 511 -27.11 38.08 -20.55
C LYS A 511 -26.90 36.64 -21.05
N PRO A 512 -27.86 35.72 -20.84
CA PRO A 512 -27.76 34.39 -21.41
C PRO A 512 -27.76 34.48 -22.95
N ALA A 513 -26.90 33.70 -23.60
CA ALA A 513 -26.88 33.62 -25.06
C ALA A 513 -28.27 33.18 -25.56
N LYS A 514 -28.85 33.92 -26.51
CA LYS A 514 -30.08 33.49 -27.19
C LYS A 514 -29.75 32.22 -27.95
N LYS A 515 -30.27 31.06 -27.51
CA LYS A 515 -30.30 29.87 -28.35
C LYS A 515 -31.10 30.23 -29.61
N GLU A 516 -30.51 30.07 -30.79
CA GLU A 516 -31.24 30.12 -32.05
C GLU A 516 -32.38 29.11 -31.93
N LYS A 517 -33.62 29.61 -31.93
CA LYS A 517 -34.77 28.73 -32.03
C LYS A 517 -34.76 28.23 -33.47
N GLU A 518 -34.48 26.94 -33.68
CA GLU A 518 -34.90 26.24 -34.88
C GLU A 518 -36.36 26.62 -35.15
N LYS A 519 -36.63 27.08 -36.38
CA LYS A 519 -37.98 27.39 -36.85
C LYS A 519 -38.82 26.11 -36.80
N LYS A 520 -39.41 25.80 -35.64
CA LYS A 520 -40.55 24.90 -35.59
C LYS A 520 -41.70 25.57 -36.33
N GLU A 521 -42.13 24.96 -37.43
CA GLU A 521 -43.33 25.32 -38.17
C GLU A 521 -44.47 25.59 -37.18
N LYS A 522 -45.04 26.80 -37.23
CA LYS A 522 -46.25 27.13 -36.50
C LYS A 522 -47.37 26.25 -37.06
N LYS A 523 -47.71 25.16 -36.38
CA LYS A 523 -49.07 24.61 -36.47
C LYS A 523 -50.01 25.69 -35.98
N GLN A 524 -50.75 26.28 -36.91
CA GLN A 524 -51.88 27.15 -36.64
C GLN A 524 -52.91 26.34 -35.87
N SER A 525 -52.97 26.51 -34.55
CA SER A 525 -54.12 26.05 -33.77
C SER A 525 -55.24 27.05 -34.05
N ASP A 526 -56.36 26.58 -34.60
CA ASP A 526 -57.59 27.36 -34.68
C ASP A 526 -58.07 27.63 -33.25
N PHE A 527 -57.62 28.75 -32.69
CA PHE A 527 -58.18 29.31 -31.47
C PHE A 527 -59.42 30.08 -31.87
N ASP A 528 -60.59 29.55 -31.51
CA ASP A 528 -61.88 30.14 -31.84
C ASP A 528 -62.12 31.38 -30.97
N TRP A 529 -61.75 32.54 -31.52
CA TRP A 529 -61.94 33.85 -30.89
C TRP A 529 -63.42 34.17 -30.63
N GLN A 530 -64.33 33.51 -31.34
CA GLN A 530 -65.76 33.74 -31.23
C GLN A 530 -66.32 33.07 -29.97
N GLU A 531 -65.88 31.85 -29.66
CA GLU A 531 -66.23 31.15 -28.41
C GLU A 531 -65.61 31.84 -27.17
N PHE A 532 -64.35 32.29 -27.27
CA PHE A 532 -63.68 33.00 -26.19
C PHE A 532 -64.34 34.36 -25.87
N SER A 533 -64.63 35.16 -26.90
CA SER A 533 -65.27 36.47 -26.72
C SER A 533 -66.73 36.34 -26.27
N GLY A 534 -67.47 35.35 -26.77
CA GLY A 534 -68.83 35.05 -26.32
C GLY A 534 -68.91 34.70 -24.83
N ASN A 535 -68.05 33.79 -24.37
CA ASN A 535 -67.99 33.41 -22.96
C ASN A 535 -67.52 34.55 -22.04
N PHE A 536 -66.55 35.36 -22.49
CA PHE A 536 -66.08 36.52 -21.73
C PHE A 536 -67.15 37.60 -21.62
N MET A 537 -67.84 37.93 -22.71
CA MET A 537 -68.92 38.92 -22.69
C MET A 537 -70.09 38.44 -21.84
N ALA A 538 -70.48 37.16 -21.90
CA ALA A 538 -71.52 36.60 -21.05
C ALA A 538 -71.18 36.75 -19.55
N GLN A 539 -69.93 36.49 -19.15
CA GLN A 539 -69.46 36.65 -17.77
C GLN A 539 -69.42 38.11 -17.32
N VAL A 540 -68.96 39.02 -18.19
CA VAL A 540 -68.96 40.46 -17.89
C VAL A 540 -70.39 41.01 -17.78
N THR A 541 -71.29 40.53 -18.63
CA THR A 541 -72.70 40.95 -18.61
C THR A 541 -73.40 40.44 -17.35
N SER A 542 -73.13 39.20 -16.91
CA SER A 542 -73.64 38.64 -15.66
C SER A 542 -73.17 39.43 -14.44
N LEU A 543 -71.88 39.81 -14.39
CA LEU A 543 -71.33 40.64 -13.32
C LEU A 543 -71.95 42.04 -13.32
N LEU A 544 -72.13 42.65 -14.50
CA LEU A 544 -72.80 43.94 -14.63
C LEU A 544 -74.28 43.86 -14.24
N THR A 545 -75.00 42.78 -14.55
CA THR A 545 -76.41 42.61 -14.11
C THR A 545 -76.50 42.46 -12.60
N VAL A 546 -75.57 41.73 -11.96
CA VAL A 546 -75.49 41.63 -10.50
C VAL A 546 -75.20 42.99 -9.87
N VAL A 547 -74.29 43.77 -10.45
CA VAL A 547 -73.97 45.13 -9.98
C VAL A 547 -75.17 46.08 -10.16
N VAL A 548 -75.87 46.02 -11.29
CA VAL A 548 -77.06 46.87 -11.55
C VAL A 548 -78.23 46.50 -10.62
N LEU A 549 -78.50 45.20 -10.42
CA LEU A 549 -79.50 44.72 -9.46
C LEU A 549 -79.16 45.12 -8.02
N ALA A 550 -77.88 45.08 -7.63
CA ALA A 550 -77.43 45.52 -6.32
C ALA A 550 -77.60 47.04 -6.11
N THR A 551 -77.49 47.85 -7.18
CA THR A 551 -77.70 49.30 -7.10
C THR A 551 -79.17 49.75 -7.16
N GLN A 552 -80.11 48.87 -7.53
CA GLN A 552 -81.56 49.17 -7.56
C GLN A 552 -82.32 48.75 -6.28
N LEU A 553 -81.62 48.14 -5.30
CA LEU A 553 -82.20 47.69 -4.02
C LEU A 553 -81.92 48.64 -2.83
N GLN A 554 -81.69 49.93 -3.10
CA GLN A 554 -81.65 51.00 -2.08
C GLN A 554 -82.71 52.07 -2.34
#